data_AF-A0AAU9C8I3-F1
#
_entry.id   AF-A0AAU9C8I3-F1
#
_cell.length_a   1.000
_cell.length_b   1.000
_cell.length_c   1.000
_cell.angle_alpha   90.00
_cell.angle_beta   90.00
_cell.angle_gamma   90.00
#
_symmetry.space_group_name_H-M   'P 1'
#
loop_
_entity.id
_entity.type
_entity.pdbx_description
1 polymer ?
#
loop_
_entity_poly.entity_id
_entity_poly.type
_entity_poly.pdbx_seq_one_letter_code
_entity_poly.pdbx_strand_id
1 'polypeptide(L)' 'MVMSEATERVRRHRRKLREAGLRPIQLWVPDTRNPKFREECRRQSRRLRDDPDENEMLAWIEQAADLDDWE' A
#
# COMPACT_ATOMS: atom_id res chain seq x y z
N MET A 1 12.33 -27.29 18.15
CA MET A 1 12.75 -26.44 17.02
C MET A 1 12.76 -24.99 17.51
N VAL A 2 13.92 -24.35 17.63
CA VAL A 2 14.02 -22.96 18.11
C VAL A 2 13.53 -22.03 17.00
N MET A 3 12.62 -21.13 17.34
CA MET A 3 12.09 -20.11 16.44
C MET A 3 13.19 -19.08 16.15
N SER A 4 13.39 -18.71 14.89
CA SER A 4 14.37 -17.67 14.55
C SER A 4 13.96 -16.30 15.07
N GLU A 5 14.93 -15.45 15.40
CA GLU A 5 14.73 -14.07 15.86
C GLU A 5 13.82 -13.25 14.92
N ALA A 6 13.99 -13.44 13.61
CA ALA A 6 13.14 -12.82 12.60
C ALA A 6 11.67 -13.22 12.74
N THR A 7 11.40 -14.48 13.07
CA THR A 7 10.03 -14.98 13.23
C THR A 7 9.39 -14.43 14.50
N GLU A 8 10.16 -14.29 15.58
CA GLU A 8 9.68 -13.66 16.81
C GLU A 8 9.35 -12.18 16.60
N ARG A 9 10.21 -11.44 15.89
CA ARG A 9 9.97 -10.04 15.53
C ARG A 9 8.67 -9.87 14.74
N VAL A 10 8.44 -10.69 13.71
CA VAL A 10 7.20 -10.67 12.91
C VAL A 10 5.97 -10.98 13.79
N ARG A 11 6.07 -11.95 14.71
CA ARG A 11 4.97 -12.27 15.64
C ARG A 11 4.64 -11.09 16.56
N ARG A 12 5.66 -10.47 17.17
CA ARG A 12 5.49 -9.31 18.05
C ARG A 12 4.83 -8.14 17.33
N HIS A 13 5.27 -7.83 16.10
CA HIS A 13 4.69 -6.78 15.28
C HIS A 13 3.21 -7.07 14.95
N ARG A 14 2.90 -8.28 14.49
CA ARG A 14 1.51 -8.69 14.20
C ARG A 14 0.61 -8.68 15.44
N ARG A 15 1.14 -8.91 16.65
CA ARG A 15 0.37 -8.80 17.89
C ARG A 15 -0.04 -7.36 18.16
N LYS A 16 0.90 -6.41 18.07
CA LYS A 16 0.62 -4.97 18.23
C LYS A 16 -0.45 -4.47 17.26
N LEU A 17 -0.38 -4.87 15.98
CA LEU A 17 -1.38 -4.50 14.98
C LEU A 17 -2.78 -5.03 15.34
N ARG A 18 -2.89 -6.26 15.87
CA ARG A 18 -4.18 -6.81 16.31
C ARG A 18 -4.72 -6.10 17.55
N GLU A 19 -3.86 -5.75 18.50
CA GLU A 19 -4.24 -4.96 19.68
C GLU A 19 -4.76 -3.57 19.27
N ALA A 20 -4.24 -3.00 18.17
CA ALA A 20 -4.74 -1.76 17.56
C ALA A 20 -6.00 -1.95 16.69
N GLY A 21 -6.63 -3.14 16.70
CA GLY A 21 -7.87 -3.41 15.95
C GLY A 21 -7.68 -3.77 14.47
N LEU A 22 -6.43 -3.93 13.99
CA LEU A 22 -6.14 -4.24 12.59
C LEU A 22 -6.13 -5.75 12.34
N ARG A 23 -6.67 -6.17 11.19
CA ARG A 23 -6.60 -7.57 10.72
C ARG A 23 -5.51 -7.74 9.64
N PRO A 24 -4.67 -8.77 9.71
CA PRO A 24 -3.72 -9.05 8.65
C PRO A 24 -4.45 -9.59 7.41
N ILE A 25 -4.11 -9.07 6.24
CA ILE A 25 -4.48 -9.64 4.94
C ILE A 25 -3.21 -10.05 4.19
N GLN A 26 -3.26 -11.18 3.48
CA GLN A 26 -2.18 -11.63 2.61
C GLN A 26 -2.64 -11.51 1.17
N LEU A 27 -1.92 -10.68 0.40
CA LEU A 27 -2.18 -10.44 -1.00
C LEU A 27 -0.97 -10.89 -1.81
N TRP A 28 -1.23 -11.55 -2.93
CA TRP A 28 -0.22 -11.75 -3.95
C TRP A 28 -0.14 -10.49 -4.79
N VAL A 29 1.02 -9.85 -4.78
CA VAL A 29 1.30 -8.67 -5.58
C VAL A 29 2.32 -9.02 -6.68
N PRO A 30 2.33 -8.30 -7.81
CA PRO A 30 3.38 -8.46 -8.81
C PRO A 30 4.78 -8.28 -8.19
N ASP A 31 5.76 -9.08 -8.65
CA ASP A 31 7.14 -8.95 -8.18
C ASP A 31 7.76 -7.64 -8.70
N THR A 32 7.95 -6.67 -7.79
CA THR A 32 8.45 -5.33 -8.12
C THR A 32 9.93 -5.31 -8.53
N ARG A 33 10.66 -6.43 -8.32
CA ARG A 33 12.04 -6.59 -8.78
C ARG A 33 12.11 -6.98 -10.26
N ASN A 34 11.01 -7.45 -10.84
CA ASN A 34 10.95 -7.74 -12.27
C ASN A 34 10.96 -6.43 -13.06
N PRO A 35 11.92 -6.20 -13.98
CA PRO A 35 11.95 -4.98 -14.80
C PRO A 35 10.64 -4.69 -15.55
N LYS A 36 9.91 -5.74 -15.96
CA LYS A 36 8.61 -5.61 -16.63
C LYS A 36 7.54 -4.97 -15.75
N PHE A 37 7.64 -5.13 -14.42
CA PHE A 37 6.73 -4.45 -13.51
C PHE A 37 6.83 -2.94 -13.66
N ARG A 38 8.05 -2.40 -13.75
CA ARG A 38 8.28 -0.96 -13.93
C ARG A 38 7.75 -0.47 -15.27
N GLU A 39 7.93 -1.25 -16.34
CA GLU A 39 7.38 -0.93 -17.65
C GLU A 39 5.85 -0.89 -17.63
N GLU A 40 5.23 -1.87 -16.99
CA GLU A 40 3.79 -1.95 -16.85
C GLU A 40 3.22 -0.80 -16.00
N CYS A 41 3.85 -0.46 -14.88
CA CYS A 41 3.47 0.72 -14.08
C CYS A 41 3.50 2.00 -14.92
N ARG A 42 4.57 2.21 -15.70
CA ARG A 42 4.65 3.38 -16.59
C ARG A 42 3.56 3.37 -17.65
N ARG A 43 3.29 2.20 -18.24
CA ARG A 43 2.26 2.03 -19.26
C ARG A 43 0.86 2.33 -18.72
N GLN A 44 0.56 1.86 -17.51
CA GLN A 44 -0.73 2.11 -16.84
C GLN A 44 -0.86 3.57 -16.40
N SER A 45 0.16 4.14 -15.75
CA SER A 45 0.13 5.56 -15.32
C SER A 45 -0.12 6.51 -16.49
N ARG A 46 0.45 6.22 -17.68
CA ARG A 46 0.22 7.02 -18.88
C ARG A 46 -1.21 6.94 -19.41
N ARG A 47 -1.95 5.86 -19.13
CA ARG A 47 -3.34 5.73 -19.56
C ARG A 47 -4.28 6.62 -18.74
N LEU A 48 -3.91 6.92 -17.49
CA LEU A 48 -4.75 7.67 -16.58
C LEU A 48 -4.61 9.20 -16.73
N ARG A 49 -3.53 9.69 -17.34
CA ARG A 49 -3.19 11.13 -17.48
C ARG A 49 -4.37 12.06 -17.82
N ASP A 50 -5.28 11.63 -18.68
CA ASP A 50 -6.42 12.43 -19.15
C ASP A 50 -7.76 11.72 -18.85
N ASP A 51 -7.76 10.79 -17.89
CA ASP A 51 -8.92 10.02 -17.47
C ASP A 51 -9.82 10.90 -16.58
N PRO A 52 -11.07 11.19 -17.00
CA PRO A 52 -11.99 12.01 -16.21
C PRO A 52 -12.28 11.42 -14.83
N ASP A 53 -12.33 10.09 -14.72
CA ASP A 53 -12.62 9.41 -13.46
C ASP A 53 -11.43 9.53 -12.49
N GLU A 54 -10.19 9.50 -13.00
CA GLU A 54 -9.00 9.77 -12.17
C GLU A 54 -9.04 11.21 -11.63
N ASN A 55 -9.36 12.18 -12.48
CA ASN A 55 -9.44 13.59 -12.07
C ASN A 55 -10.51 13.82 -11.00
N GLU A 56 -11.71 13.26 -11.17
CA GLU A 56 -12.78 13.34 -10.17
C GLU A 56 -12.37 12.70 -8.85
N MET A 57 -11.76 11.50 -8.92
CA MET A 57 -11.32 10.78 -7.73
C MET A 57 -10.22 11.52 -6.97
N LEU A 58 -9.23 12.08 -7.67
CA LEU A 58 -8.17 12.87 -7.04
C LEU A 58 -8.72 14.14 -6.39
N ALA A 59 -9.64 14.85 -7.06
CA ALA A 59 -10.30 16.03 -6.50
C ALA A 59 -11.13 15.70 -5.26
N TRP A 60 -11.76 14.52 -5.23
CA TRP A 60 -12.49 14.03 -4.05
C TRP A 60 -11.53 13.67 -2.91
N ILE A 61 -10.42 12.97 -3.20
CA ILE A 61 -9.40 12.63 -2.19
C ILE A 61 -8.82 13.89 -1.56
N GLU A 62 -8.49 14.90 -2.38
CA GLU A 62 -7.96 16.18 -1.90
C GLU A 62 -8.94 16.89 -0.96
N GLN A 63 -10.24 16.88 -1.27
CA GLN A 63 -11.28 17.45 -0.40
C GLN A 63 -11.50 16.65 0.89
N ALA A 64 -11.32 15.33 0.85
CA ALA A 64 -11.53 14.45 2.00
C ALA A 64 -10.29 14.34 2.92
N ALA A 65 -9.13 14.80 2.46
CA ALA A 65 -7.89 14.70 3.20
C ALA A 65 -7.86 15.72 4.35
N ASP A 66 -7.82 15.22 5.58
CA ASP A 66 -7.54 16.02 6.76
C ASP A 66 -6.01 16.19 6.89
N LEU A 67 -5.50 17.27 6.28
CA LEU A 67 -4.07 17.62 6.24
C LEU A 67 -3.68 18.65 7.30
N ASP A 68 -4.64 19.13 8.10
CA ASP A 68 -4.44 20.24 9.04
C ASP A 68 -3.51 19.86 10.21
N ASP A 69 -3.40 18.57 10.54
CA ASP A 69 -2.56 18.03 11.65
C ASP A 69 -1.14 17.58 11.22
N TRP A 70 -0.69 17.91 9.99
CA TRP A 70 0.60 17.46 9.42
C TRP A 70 1.66 18.57 9.30
N GLU A 71 1.91 19.33 10.38
CA GLU A 71 3.10 20.21 10.52
C GLU A 71 4.29 19.54 11.22
#